data_AF-A0A7W8CSR5-F1
#
_entry.id   AF-A0A7W8CSR5-F1
#
_cell.length_a   1.000
_cell.length_b   1.000
_cell.length_c   1.000
_cell.angle_alpha   90.00
_cell.angle_beta   90.00
_cell.angle_gamma   90.00
#
_symmetry.space_group_name_H-M   'P 1'
#
loop_
_entity.id
_entity.type
_entity.pdbx_description
1 polymer ?
#
loop_
_entity_poly.entity_id
_entity_poly.type
_entity_poly.pdbx_seq_one_letter_code
_entity_poly.pdbx_strand_id
1 'polypeptide(L)'
;MTFKRKKISVIGSGFTGATAAFLLAQKELGDVVLVDIPQMENPAKGKALDMAEAGPVQGFDARVTGTANYEDTKGSDLVIITAGIARKPGMSRDDLVQTNQNVMKSVTAEIVKYSPDTTILVLTNPVDAMTYTVYKASGLPKERVIGQSGVLDSARFRTFVAEELNVSVKDVTGFVLGGHGDDMVPLVRYSYAGGIPLETLIAKERLEEIVDRTRKGGAEIVNLLGNGSAYYAPAASLVEMAEAIIKDQRRILPSIAYLEGEYGLDGIYLGVPTILGAGGIEKIIEIDLNEEERALLNKSAESVKVVMDLLV
;
A
#
# COMPACT_ATOMS: atom_id res chain seq x y z
N MET A 1 -16.33 25.48 -18.62
CA MET A 1 -15.55 24.63 -17.70
C MET A 1 -15.18 23.39 -18.48
N THR A 2 -13.89 23.04 -18.55
CA THR A 2 -13.45 21.78 -19.15
C THR A 2 -13.43 20.71 -18.06
N PHE A 3 -14.24 19.66 -18.22
CA PHE A 3 -14.11 18.48 -17.37
C PHE A 3 -12.72 17.88 -17.62
N LYS A 4 -11.93 17.75 -16.56
CA LYS A 4 -10.60 17.12 -16.61
C LYS A 4 -10.66 15.77 -15.94
N ARG A 5 -9.99 14.78 -16.52
CA ARG A 5 -9.71 13.51 -15.85
C ARG A 5 -8.86 13.77 -14.61
N LYS A 6 -8.98 12.87 -13.63
CA LYS A 6 -8.04 12.83 -12.51
C LYS A 6 -6.64 12.52 -13.03
N LYS A 7 -5.63 13.01 -12.33
CA LYS A 7 -4.22 12.77 -12.67
C LYS A 7 -3.54 12.01 -11.55
N ILE A 8 -2.89 10.90 -11.90
CA ILE A 8 -2.24 10.00 -10.95
C ILE A 8 -0.77 9.87 -11.33
N SER A 9 0.14 10.16 -10.41
CA SER A 9 1.57 9.92 -10.64
C SER A 9 2.03 8.68 -9.88
N VAL A 10 2.72 7.77 -10.57
CA VAL A 10 3.34 6.59 -9.97
C VAL A 10 4.84 6.78 -9.99
N ILE A 11 5.44 6.91 -8.80
CA ILE A 11 6.88 7.11 -8.64
C ILE A 11 7.56 5.75 -8.45
N GLY A 12 8.48 5.43 -9.36
CA GLY A 12 9.10 4.12 -9.54
C GLY A 12 8.41 3.35 -10.67
N SER A 13 9.17 3.02 -11.72
CA SER A 13 8.68 2.26 -12.88
C SER A 13 8.97 0.76 -12.79
N GLY A 14 9.40 0.25 -11.63
CA GLY A 14 9.58 -1.19 -11.38
C GLY A 14 8.28 -2.00 -11.57
N PHE A 15 8.34 -3.32 -11.42
CA PHE A 15 7.19 -4.19 -11.72
C PHE A 15 5.89 -3.75 -11.02
N THR A 16 5.93 -3.42 -9.73
CA THR A 16 4.73 -2.98 -9.00
C THR A 16 4.21 -1.63 -9.50
N GLY A 17 5.09 -0.64 -9.71
CA GLY A 17 4.68 0.68 -10.22
C GLY A 17 4.11 0.61 -11.64
N ALA A 18 4.77 -0.14 -12.53
CA ALA A 18 4.26 -0.38 -13.88
C ALA A 18 2.91 -1.13 -13.88
N THR A 19 2.77 -2.16 -13.05
CA THR A 19 1.51 -2.90 -12.92
C THR A 19 0.40 -2.01 -12.36
N ALA A 20 0.69 -1.19 -11.35
CA ALA A 20 -0.28 -0.24 -10.79
C ALA A 20 -0.69 0.79 -11.84
N ALA A 21 0.26 1.38 -12.56
CA ALA A 21 -0.03 2.33 -13.65
C ALA A 21 -0.96 1.73 -14.71
N PHE A 22 -0.70 0.49 -15.13
CA PHE A 22 -1.55 -0.22 -16.09
C PHE A 22 -2.96 -0.46 -15.54
N LEU A 23 -3.09 -0.96 -14.30
CA LEU A 23 -4.39 -1.22 -13.66
C LEU A 23 -5.21 0.05 -13.42
N LEU A 24 -4.56 1.18 -13.08
CA LEU A 24 -5.20 2.49 -12.95
C LEU A 24 -5.79 2.95 -14.28
N ALA A 25 -5.01 2.85 -15.37
CA ALA A 25 -5.43 3.21 -16.72
C ALA A 25 -6.56 2.30 -17.23
N GLN A 26 -6.43 0.99 -17.02
CA GLN A 26 -7.42 -0.01 -17.42
C GLN A 26 -8.79 0.22 -16.74
N LYS A 27 -8.80 0.75 -15.52
CA LYS A 27 -10.02 1.12 -14.77
C LYS A 27 -10.53 2.53 -15.07
N GLU A 28 -9.88 3.25 -15.99
CA GLU A 28 -10.16 4.65 -16.34
C GLU A 28 -10.22 5.58 -15.12
N LEU A 29 -9.36 5.34 -14.12
CA LEU A 29 -9.36 6.13 -12.88
C LEU A 29 -8.76 7.53 -13.09
N GLY A 30 -7.96 7.72 -14.13
CA GLY A 30 -7.32 8.98 -14.46
C GLY A 30 -6.20 8.81 -15.49
N ASP A 31 -5.66 9.94 -15.94
CA ASP A 31 -4.42 9.95 -16.72
C ASP A 31 -3.23 9.65 -15.78
N VAL A 32 -2.29 8.83 -16.25
CA VAL A 32 -1.19 8.28 -15.44
C VAL A 32 0.16 8.82 -15.90
N VAL A 33 0.96 9.29 -14.95
CA VAL A 33 2.36 9.70 -15.17
C VAL A 33 3.27 8.72 -14.42
N LEU A 34 3.99 7.89 -15.16
CA LEU A 34 4.96 6.93 -14.64
C LEU A 34 6.35 7.59 -14.57
N VAL A 35 6.86 7.80 -13.36
CA VAL A 35 8.11 8.53 -13.11
C VAL A 35 9.20 7.56 -12.66
N ASP A 36 10.40 7.72 -13.18
CA ASP A 36 11.60 7.05 -12.66
C ASP A 36 12.82 7.99 -12.74
N ILE A 37 13.97 7.53 -12.26
CA ILE A 37 15.22 8.29 -12.33
C ILE A 37 15.64 8.53 -13.80
N PRO A 38 16.47 9.56 -14.10
CA PRO A 38 16.90 9.87 -15.47
C PRO A 38 17.49 8.68 -16.24
N GLN A 39 18.22 7.79 -15.56
CA GLN A 39 18.80 6.58 -16.16
C GLN A 39 17.73 5.58 -16.64
N MET A 40 16.51 5.67 -16.10
CA MET A 40 15.36 4.82 -16.39
C MET A 40 14.29 5.54 -17.23
N GLU A 41 14.55 6.75 -17.75
CA GLU A 41 13.56 7.53 -18.50
C GLU A 41 13.03 6.80 -19.74
N ASN A 42 13.93 6.28 -20.59
CA ASN A 42 13.53 5.53 -21.78
C ASN A 42 12.79 4.23 -21.43
N PRO A 43 13.24 3.40 -20.47
CA PRO A 43 12.45 2.28 -19.96
C PRO A 43 11.06 2.69 -19.43
N ALA A 44 10.93 3.80 -18.71
CA ALA A 44 9.64 4.29 -18.22
C ALA A 44 8.73 4.72 -19.36
N LYS A 45 9.26 5.43 -20.36
CA LYS A 45 8.55 5.80 -21.61
C LYS A 45 8.11 4.57 -22.40
N GLY A 46 8.97 3.57 -22.54
CA GLY A 46 8.66 2.32 -23.22
C GLY A 46 7.51 1.56 -22.56
N LYS A 47 7.56 1.42 -21.23
CA LYS A 47 6.46 0.81 -20.45
C LYS A 47 5.15 1.57 -20.60
N ALA A 48 5.19 2.90 -20.51
CA ALA A 48 4.00 3.74 -20.67
C ALA A 48 3.40 3.66 -22.09
N LEU A 49 4.25 3.60 -23.12
CA LEU A 49 3.82 3.43 -24.50
C LEU A 49 3.12 2.07 -24.70
N ASP A 50 3.74 0.98 -24.24
CA ASP A 50 3.15 -0.37 -24.31
C ASP A 50 1.78 -0.44 -23.60
N MET A 51 1.67 0.17 -22.41
CA MET A 51 0.38 0.32 -21.72
C MET A 51 -0.65 1.08 -22.57
N ALA A 52 -0.27 2.19 -23.20
CA ALA A 52 -1.17 2.98 -24.04
C ALA A 52 -1.61 2.23 -25.31
N GLU A 53 -0.72 1.42 -25.90
CA GLU A 53 -1.00 0.57 -27.07
C GLU A 53 -2.00 -0.55 -26.76
N ALA A 54 -2.11 -0.97 -25.49
CA ALA A 54 -3.16 -1.89 -25.05
C ALA A 54 -4.57 -1.24 -24.96
N GLY A 55 -4.65 0.09 -24.91
CA GLY A 55 -5.89 0.86 -24.78
C GLY A 55 -6.96 0.51 -25.82
N PRO A 56 -6.65 0.58 -27.14
CA PRO A 56 -7.60 0.21 -28.19
C PRO A 56 -8.09 -1.25 -28.14
N VAL A 57 -7.29 -2.17 -27.58
CA VAL A 57 -7.63 -3.59 -27.47
C VAL A 57 -8.58 -3.84 -26.30
N GLN A 58 -8.32 -3.18 -25.16
CA GLN A 58 -9.10 -3.36 -23.93
C GLN A 58 -10.25 -2.35 -23.77
N GLY A 59 -10.27 -1.30 -24.59
CA GLY A 59 -11.33 -0.30 -24.63
C GLY A 59 -11.28 0.75 -23.52
N PHE A 60 -10.13 0.97 -22.87
CA PHE A 60 -9.97 2.03 -21.88
C PHE A 60 -9.43 3.32 -22.51
N ASP A 61 -9.91 4.46 -22.02
CA ASP A 61 -9.50 5.79 -22.44
C ASP A 61 -8.79 6.53 -21.29
N ALA A 62 -7.48 6.33 -21.22
CA ALA A 62 -6.58 6.99 -20.29
C ALA A 62 -5.25 7.30 -20.98
N ARG A 63 -4.68 8.48 -20.75
CA ARG A 63 -3.32 8.78 -21.21
C ARG A 63 -2.32 8.22 -20.20
N VAL A 64 -1.35 7.46 -20.69
CA VAL A 64 -0.20 6.98 -19.89
C VAL A 64 1.09 7.56 -20.47
N THR A 65 1.89 8.24 -19.65
CA THR A 65 3.17 8.82 -20.08
C THR A 65 4.29 8.43 -19.12
N GLY A 66 5.46 8.12 -19.67
CA GLY A 66 6.69 7.88 -18.90
C GLY A 66 7.59 9.11 -18.90
N THR A 67 8.24 9.40 -17.77
CA THR A 67 9.13 10.56 -17.62
C THR A 67 10.18 10.35 -16.54
N ALA A 68 11.20 11.21 -16.54
CA ALA A 68 12.10 11.41 -15.41
C ALA A 68 12.02 12.84 -14.83
N ASN A 69 11.17 13.69 -15.40
CA ASN A 69 10.96 15.06 -14.94
C ASN A 69 9.74 15.13 -14.00
N TYR A 70 9.97 15.51 -12.74
CA TYR A 70 8.89 15.68 -11.77
C TYR A 70 7.92 16.82 -12.11
N GLU A 71 8.28 17.77 -12.97
CA GLU A 71 7.33 18.80 -13.42
C GLU A 71 6.11 18.20 -14.14
N ASP A 72 6.29 17.05 -14.82
CA ASP A 72 5.19 16.33 -15.45
C ASP A 72 4.20 15.75 -14.43
N THR A 73 4.55 15.69 -13.14
CA THR A 73 3.66 15.31 -12.03
C THR A 73 2.78 16.46 -11.54
N LYS A 74 2.93 17.67 -12.09
CA LYS A 74 2.22 18.86 -11.62
C LYS A 74 0.71 18.68 -11.61
N GLY A 75 0.10 19.00 -10.46
CA GLY A 75 -1.35 18.94 -10.25
C GLY A 75 -1.90 17.52 -10.22
N SER A 76 -1.13 16.54 -9.76
CA SER A 76 -1.64 15.18 -9.53
C SER A 76 -2.59 15.15 -8.34
N ASP A 77 -3.79 14.61 -8.54
CA ASP A 77 -4.77 14.37 -7.47
C ASP A 77 -4.27 13.30 -6.49
N LEU A 78 -3.56 12.29 -7.00
CA LEU A 78 -3.02 11.19 -6.22
C LEU A 78 -1.59 10.87 -6.68
N VAL A 79 -0.69 10.61 -5.72
CA VAL A 79 0.66 10.13 -5.98
C VAL A 79 0.88 8.80 -5.29
N ILE A 80 1.39 7.82 -6.02
CA ILE A 80 1.71 6.49 -5.50
C ILE A 80 3.23 6.30 -5.53
N ILE A 81 3.84 6.12 -4.37
CA ILE A 81 5.29 5.90 -4.24
C ILE A 81 5.55 4.39 -4.15
N THR A 82 6.13 3.85 -5.21
CA THR A 82 6.64 2.47 -5.29
C THR A 82 8.16 2.41 -5.36
N ALA A 83 8.81 3.57 -5.49
CA ALA A 83 10.26 3.71 -5.52
C ALA A 83 10.89 3.29 -4.19
N GLY A 84 12.07 2.68 -4.26
CA GLY A 84 12.80 2.20 -3.11
C GLY A 84 13.68 1.03 -3.48
N ILE A 85 14.54 0.66 -2.55
CA ILE A 85 15.47 -0.45 -2.71
C ILE A 85 14.93 -1.63 -1.90
N ALA A 86 14.91 -2.81 -2.52
CA ALA A 86 14.68 -4.06 -1.82
C ALA A 86 15.95 -4.49 -1.07
N ARG A 87 15.79 -5.17 0.07
CA ARG A 87 16.94 -5.66 0.84
C ARG A 87 17.84 -6.54 -0.04
N LYS A 88 19.13 -6.23 -0.10
CA LYS A 88 20.14 -7.00 -0.84
C LYS A 88 20.92 -7.93 0.11
N PRO A 89 21.49 -9.04 -0.38
CA PRO A 89 22.42 -9.84 0.42
C PRO A 89 23.53 -8.98 1.02
N GLY A 90 23.76 -9.11 2.34
CA GLY A 90 24.75 -8.33 3.08
C GLY A 90 24.28 -6.96 3.60
N MET A 91 23.08 -6.49 3.24
CA MET A 91 22.52 -5.23 3.74
C MET A 91 21.86 -5.42 5.12
N SER A 92 22.21 -4.58 6.08
CA SER A 92 21.57 -4.57 7.40
C SER A 92 20.14 -3.98 7.32
N ARG A 93 19.34 -4.15 8.38
CA ARG A 93 18.00 -3.55 8.47
C ARG A 93 18.13 -2.02 8.49
N ASP A 94 19.09 -1.51 9.25
CA ASP A 94 19.34 -0.07 9.43
C ASP A 94 19.78 0.57 8.12
N ASP A 95 20.69 -0.06 7.37
CA ASP A 95 21.13 0.44 6.05
C ASP A 95 19.95 0.58 5.09
N LEU A 96 19.05 -0.42 5.08
CA LEU A 96 17.86 -0.40 4.24
C LEU A 96 16.94 0.76 4.62
N VAL A 97 16.69 0.95 5.92
CA VAL A 97 15.85 2.02 6.45
C VAL A 97 16.41 3.38 6.07
N GLN A 98 17.69 3.64 6.35
CA GLN A 98 18.33 4.93 6.03
C GLN A 98 18.37 5.20 4.52
N THR A 99 18.67 4.17 3.72
CA THR A 99 18.68 4.29 2.26
C THR A 99 17.31 4.68 1.73
N ASN A 100 16.26 3.95 2.13
CA ASN A 100 14.91 4.26 1.69
C ASN A 100 14.41 5.59 2.28
N GLN A 101 14.82 5.97 3.50
CA GLN A 101 14.50 7.26 4.09
C GLN A 101 14.99 8.42 3.21
N ASN A 102 16.24 8.35 2.74
CA ASN A 102 16.81 9.37 1.85
C ASN A 102 16.09 9.46 0.50
N VAL A 103 15.72 8.29 -0.06
CA VAL A 103 14.89 8.24 -1.28
C VAL A 103 13.53 8.88 -1.01
N MET A 104 12.87 8.55 0.11
CA MET A 104 11.55 9.09 0.45
C MET A 104 11.59 10.61 0.65
N LYS A 105 12.61 11.15 1.33
CA LYS A 105 12.76 12.61 1.50
C LYS A 105 12.90 13.34 0.16
N SER A 106 13.79 12.83 -0.72
CA SER A 106 14.03 13.46 -2.03
C SER A 106 12.83 13.38 -2.96
N VAL A 107 12.20 12.21 -3.05
CA VAL A 107 10.97 12.00 -3.83
C VAL A 107 9.83 12.88 -3.31
N THR A 108 9.63 12.92 -1.99
CA THR A 108 8.55 13.70 -1.36
C THR A 108 8.71 15.19 -1.63
N ALA A 109 9.93 15.73 -1.52
CA ALA A 109 10.20 17.14 -1.79
C ALA A 109 9.82 17.55 -3.23
N GLU A 110 10.14 16.72 -4.22
CA GLU A 110 9.74 16.99 -5.61
C GLU A 110 8.22 16.81 -5.82
N ILE A 111 7.59 15.83 -5.18
CA ILE A 111 6.14 15.64 -5.25
C ILE A 111 5.39 16.90 -4.76
N VAL A 112 5.67 17.35 -3.54
CA VAL A 112 4.91 18.46 -2.92
C VAL A 112 5.19 19.80 -3.59
N LYS A 113 6.38 19.96 -4.20
CA LYS A 113 6.73 21.13 -5.03
C LYS A 113 5.79 21.29 -6.23
N TYR A 114 5.38 20.19 -6.87
CA TYR A 114 4.54 20.25 -8.07
C TYR A 114 3.06 19.94 -7.81
N SER A 115 2.75 19.28 -6.68
CA SER A 115 1.39 18.86 -6.31
C SER A 115 1.15 19.03 -4.80
N PRO A 116 1.07 20.28 -4.29
CA PRO A 116 0.95 20.56 -2.85
C PRO A 116 -0.38 20.11 -2.23
N ASP A 117 -1.38 19.79 -3.05
CA ASP A 117 -2.71 19.36 -2.59
C ASP A 117 -2.97 17.85 -2.77
N THR A 118 -1.94 17.09 -3.14
CA THR A 118 -2.10 15.67 -3.47
C THR A 118 -2.33 14.79 -2.23
N THR A 119 -2.91 13.61 -2.44
CA THR A 119 -2.84 12.50 -1.48
C THR A 119 -1.72 11.54 -1.90
N ILE A 120 -0.92 11.07 -0.96
CA ILE A 120 0.22 10.18 -1.19
C ILE A 120 -0.08 8.78 -0.63
N LEU A 121 0.02 7.77 -1.48
CA LEU A 121 0.05 6.35 -1.10
C LEU A 121 1.49 5.82 -1.12
N VAL A 122 1.97 5.26 -0.01
CA VAL A 122 3.35 4.79 0.15
C VAL A 122 3.38 3.26 0.20
N LEU A 123 4.17 2.63 -0.66
CA LEU A 123 4.44 1.19 -0.63
C LEU A 123 5.83 0.87 -0.07
N THR A 124 6.77 1.82 -0.13
CA THR A 124 8.18 1.61 0.18
C THR A 124 8.38 1.04 1.58
N ASN A 125 9.14 -0.05 1.70
CA ASN A 125 9.37 -0.70 2.98
C ASN A 125 10.60 -0.16 3.74
N PRO A 126 10.62 -0.23 5.09
CA PRO A 126 9.51 -0.62 5.96
C PRO A 126 8.39 0.42 5.98
N VAL A 127 7.16 0.02 5.61
CA VAL A 127 6.12 0.96 5.18
C VAL A 127 5.66 1.91 6.26
N ASP A 128 5.60 1.49 7.52
CA ASP A 128 5.24 2.34 8.66
C ASP A 128 6.23 3.52 8.81
N ALA A 129 7.53 3.21 8.87
CA ALA A 129 8.60 4.20 9.00
C ALA A 129 8.78 5.07 7.74
N MET A 130 8.57 4.49 6.55
CA MET A 130 8.65 5.24 5.29
C MET A 130 7.46 6.17 5.12
N THR A 131 6.25 5.76 5.51
CA THR A 131 5.06 6.62 5.51
C THR A 131 5.23 7.76 6.51
N TYR A 132 5.78 7.49 7.69
CA TYR A 132 6.17 8.54 8.64
C TYR A 132 7.18 9.52 8.05
N THR A 133 8.20 9.03 7.35
CA THR A 133 9.21 9.87 6.69
C THR A 133 8.57 10.78 5.63
N VAL A 134 7.71 10.22 4.77
CA VAL A 134 6.96 10.99 3.76
C VAL A 134 6.08 12.04 4.44
N TYR A 135 5.37 11.68 5.50
CA TYR A 135 4.52 12.61 6.24
C TYR A 135 5.32 13.80 6.76
N LYS A 136 6.41 13.55 7.50
CA LYS A 136 7.26 14.62 8.05
C LYS A 136 7.93 15.46 6.96
N ALA A 137 8.32 14.86 5.84
CA ALA A 137 8.96 15.59 4.74
C ALA A 137 7.97 16.36 3.85
N SER A 138 6.70 15.94 3.79
CA SER A 138 5.70 16.51 2.88
C SER A 138 5.09 17.81 3.38
N GLY A 139 4.94 17.97 4.70
CA GLY A 139 4.11 19.04 5.28
C GLY A 139 2.61 18.91 4.99
N LEU A 140 2.17 17.79 4.41
CA LEU A 140 0.76 17.50 4.17
C LEU A 140 0.06 17.13 5.48
N PRO A 141 -1.27 17.32 5.55
CA PRO A 141 -2.05 16.82 6.68
C PRO A 141 -2.01 15.28 6.74
N LYS A 142 -2.13 14.71 7.95
CA LYS A 142 -1.95 13.27 8.19
C LYS A 142 -2.91 12.40 7.39
N GLU A 143 -4.10 12.92 7.09
CA GLU A 143 -5.14 12.26 6.32
C GLU A 143 -4.71 12.01 4.87
N ARG A 144 -3.73 12.77 4.36
CA ARG A 144 -3.26 12.72 2.97
C ARG A 144 -1.96 11.95 2.77
N VAL A 145 -1.38 11.36 3.82
CA VAL A 145 -0.19 10.51 3.68
C VAL A 145 -0.49 9.15 4.29
N ILE A 146 -0.57 8.13 3.44
CA ILE A 146 -1.16 6.83 3.79
C ILE A 146 -0.24 5.73 3.26
N GLY A 147 0.03 4.71 4.06
CA GLY A 147 0.79 3.55 3.60
C GLY A 147 -0.11 2.37 3.22
N GLN A 148 0.33 1.60 2.24
CA GLN A 148 -0.31 0.35 1.84
C GLN A 148 0.38 -0.82 2.54
N SER A 149 -0.36 -1.56 3.36
CA SER A 149 0.09 -2.82 3.94
C SER A 149 -1.08 -3.79 4.09
N GLY A 150 -2.02 -3.46 4.97
CA GLY A 150 -3.07 -4.39 5.39
C GLY A 150 -4.01 -4.87 4.29
N VAL A 151 -4.22 -4.10 3.21
CA VAL A 151 -5.02 -4.56 2.05
C VAL A 151 -4.38 -5.78 1.39
N LEU A 152 -3.04 -5.79 1.25
CA LEU A 152 -2.29 -6.89 0.64
C LEU A 152 -2.31 -8.12 1.54
N ASP A 153 -2.07 -7.94 2.83
CA ASP A 153 -2.05 -9.05 3.78
C ASP A 153 -3.45 -9.64 3.96
N SER A 154 -4.50 -8.80 3.95
CA SER A 154 -5.89 -9.27 3.89
C SER A 154 -6.18 -10.02 2.59
N ALA A 155 -5.65 -9.59 1.44
CA ALA A 155 -5.84 -10.29 0.17
C ALA A 155 -5.19 -11.68 0.17
N ARG A 156 -3.99 -11.81 0.72
CA ARG A 156 -3.31 -13.11 0.92
C ARG A 156 -4.14 -14.04 1.80
N PHE A 157 -4.53 -13.56 2.98
CA PHE A 157 -5.37 -14.30 3.91
C PHE A 157 -6.67 -14.79 3.25
N ARG A 158 -7.38 -13.88 2.57
CA ARG A 158 -8.63 -14.20 1.87
C ARG A 158 -8.44 -15.22 0.76
N THR A 159 -7.30 -15.20 0.08
CA THR A 159 -6.95 -16.19 -0.95
C THR A 159 -6.80 -17.57 -0.33
N PHE A 160 -6.00 -17.69 0.73
CA PHE A 160 -5.75 -18.98 1.40
C PHE A 160 -7.00 -19.57 2.05
N VAL A 161 -7.84 -18.74 2.67
CA VAL A 161 -9.13 -19.17 3.23
C VAL A 161 -10.09 -19.62 2.13
N ALA A 162 -10.16 -18.88 1.01
CA ALA A 162 -11.01 -19.26 -0.11
C ALA A 162 -10.58 -20.59 -0.75
N GLU A 163 -9.28 -20.83 -0.87
CA GLU A 163 -8.72 -22.10 -1.33
C GLU A 163 -9.02 -23.24 -0.35
N GLU A 164 -8.83 -23.02 0.96
CA GLU A 164 -9.10 -24.00 2.02
C GLU A 164 -10.56 -24.46 2.01
N LEU A 165 -11.49 -23.51 1.88
CA LEU A 165 -12.93 -23.79 1.89
C LEU A 165 -13.51 -24.11 0.50
N ASN A 166 -12.71 -23.95 -0.57
CA ASN A 166 -13.14 -24.03 -1.97
C ASN A 166 -14.38 -23.15 -2.26
N VAL A 167 -14.31 -21.88 -1.87
CA VAL A 167 -15.38 -20.87 -2.04
C VAL A 167 -14.89 -19.66 -2.83
N SER A 168 -15.80 -18.75 -3.18
CA SER A 168 -15.42 -17.51 -3.88
C SER A 168 -14.64 -16.56 -2.98
N VAL A 169 -13.52 -16.01 -3.48
CA VAL A 169 -12.77 -14.92 -2.82
C VAL A 169 -13.58 -13.63 -2.61
N LYS A 170 -14.72 -13.50 -3.30
CA LYS A 170 -15.66 -12.39 -3.15
C LYS A 170 -16.40 -12.44 -1.82
N ASP A 171 -16.59 -13.64 -1.28
CA ASP A 171 -17.39 -13.87 -0.08
C ASP A 171 -16.50 -14.05 1.17
N VAL A 172 -15.17 -14.08 0.99
CA VAL A 172 -14.21 -14.16 2.10
C VAL A 172 -13.72 -12.77 2.47
N THR A 173 -13.85 -12.43 3.75
CA THR A 173 -13.33 -11.21 4.35
C THR A 173 -12.32 -11.55 5.43
N GLY A 174 -11.23 -10.80 5.48
CA GLY A 174 -10.24 -10.86 6.54
C GLY A 174 -9.78 -9.46 6.90
N PHE A 175 -9.34 -9.30 8.15
CA PHE A 175 -8.88 -8.02 8.66
C PHE A 175 -7.55 -8.20 9.40
N VAL A 176 -6.62 -7.28 9.16
CA VAL A 176 -5.31 -7.27 9.81
C VAL A 176 -5.00 -5.86 10.32
N LEU A 177 -4.40 -5.79 11.52
CA LEU A 177 -3.84 -4.59 12.12
C LEU A 177 -2.31 -4.69 12.20
N GLY A 178 -1.67 -3.64 12.69
CA GLY A 178 -0.23 -3.62 12.99
C GLY A 178 0.65 -3.35 11.78
N GLY A 179 1.95 -3.63 11.93
CA GLY A 179 2.92 -3.57 10.86
C GLY A 179 2.85 -4.74 9.87
N HIS A 180 3.73 -4.74 8.87
CA HIS A 180 3.84 -5.83 7.90
C HIS A 180 4.66 -7.04 8.45
N GLY A 181 4.32 -8.27 8.03
CA GLY A 181 5.11 -9.47 8.34
C GLY A 181 4.93 -9.97 9.78
N ASP A 182 6.04 -10.11 10.52
CA ASP A 182 6.02 -10.60 11.91
C ASP A 182 5.22 -9.68 12.85
N ASP A 183 5.14 -8.40 12.50
CA ASP A 183 4.41 -7.38 13.25
C ASP A 183 2.92 -7.32 12.89
N MET A 184 2.44 -8.17 11.99
CA MET A 184 1.02 -8.25 11.63
C MET A 184 0.16 -8.73 12.80
N VAL A 185 -1.04 -8.19 12.95
CA VAL A 185 -2.01 -8.59 13.98
C VAL A 185 -3.29 -9.05 13.27
N PRO A 186 -3.40 -10.34 12.93
CA PRO A 186 -4.54 -10.89 12.23
C PRO A 186 -5.74 -10.98 13.17
N LEU A 187 -6.88 -10.46 12.73
CA LEU A 187 -8.11 -10.45 13.51
C LEU A 187 -9.08 -11.51 12.99
N VAL A 188 -8.82 -12.75 13.40
CA VAL A 188 -9.63 -13.91 13.00
C VAL A 188 -11.10 -13.76 13.43
N ARG A 189 -11.35 -13.18 14.61
CA ARG A 189 -12.70 -12.84 15.12
C ARG A 189 -13.49 -11.90 14.21
N TYR A 190 -12.80 -11.11 13.38
CA TYR A 190 -13.39 -10.20 12.41
C TYR A 190 -13.23 -10.71 10.96
N SER A 191 -13.07 -12.03 10.79
CA SER A 191 -12.90 -12.69 9.50
C SER A 191 -14.03 -13.69 9.23
N TYR A 192 -14.54 -13.69 8.01
CA TYR A 192 -15.79 -14.39 7.65
C TYR A 192 -15.74 -15.00 6.24
N ALA A 193 -16.57 -16.02 6.00
CA ALA A 193 -16.95 -16.50 4.67
C ALA A 193 -18.47 -16.42 4.52
N GLY A 194 -18.97 -15.59 3.61
CA GLY A 194 -20.41 -15.34 3.45
C GLY A 194 -21.10 -14.75 4.69
N GLY A 195 -20.33 -14.08 5.55
CA GLY A 195 -20.80 -13.59 6.86
C GLY A 195 -20.73 -14.62 8.00
N ILE A 196 -20.29 -15.85 7.72
CA ILE A 196 -20.13 -16.91 8.73
C ILE A 196 -18.71 -16.82 9.32
N PRO A 197 -18.53 -16.77 10.66
CA PRO A 197 -17.21 -16.68 11.28
C PRO A 197 -16.31 -17.86 10.90
N LEU A 198 -15.07 -17.58 10.50
CA LEU A 198 -14.15 -18.63 10.04
C LEU A 198 -13.83 -19.66 11.12
N GLU A 199 -13.84 -19.29 12.40
CA GLU A 199 -13.64 -20.20 13.53
C GLU A 199 -14.71 -21.29 13.64
N THR A 200 -15.86 -21.11 12.97
CA THR A 200 -16.92 -22.14 12.89
C THR A 200 -16.76 -23.06 11.66
N LEU A 201 -15.91 -22.68 10.71
CA LEU A 201 -15.72 -23.36 9.42
C LEU A 201 -14.37 -24.07 9.31
N ILE A 202 -13.35 -23.55 9.99
CA ILE A 202 -11.96 -24.02 9.92
C ILE A 202 -11.49 -24.32 11.35
N ALA A 203 -10.90 -25.49 11.56
CA ALA A 203 -10.31 -25.86 12.85
C ALA A 203 -9.21 -24.87 13.25
N LYS A 204 -9.08 -24.61 14.55
CA LYS A 204 -8.19 -23.58 15.10
C LYS A 204 -6.75 -23.73 14.60
N GLU A 205 -6.20 -24.94 14.65
CA GLU A 205 -4.81 -25.23 14.24
C GLU A 205 -4.60 -24.92 12.76
N ARG A 206 -5.60 -25.26 11.92
CA ARG A 206 -5.52 -25.00 10.48
C ARG A 206 -5.63 -23.51 10.16
N LEU A 207 -6.44 -22.79 10.93
CA LEU A 207 -6.58 -21.34 10.79
C LEU A 207 -5.31 -20.61 11.24
N GLU A 208 -4.62 -21.09 12.27
CA GLU A 208 -3.30 -20.61 12.69
C GLU A 208 -2.24 -20.83 11.60
N GLU A 209 -2.25 -21.97 10.89
CA GLU A 209 -1.36 -22.23 9.75
C GLU A 209 -1.60 -21.24 8.59
N ILE A 210 -2.87 -20.94 8.29
CA ILE A 210 -3.23 -19.94 7.26
C ILE A 210 -2.76 -18.54 7.67
N VAL A 211 -2.92 -18.19 8.95
CA VAL A 211 -2.41 -16.94 9.52
C VAL A 211 -0.89 -16.85 9.40
N ASP A 212 -0.15 -17.91 9.76
CA ASP A 212 1.30 -17.95 9.65
C ASP A 212 1.77 -17.83 8.19
N ARG A 213 1.10 -18.53 7.27
CA ARG A 213 1.36 -18.38 5.82
C ARG A 213 1.10 -16.95 5.34
N THR A 214 0.08 -16.28 5.86
CA THR A 214 -0.20 -14.87 5.55
C THR A 214 0.97 -13.97 5.96
N ARG A 215 1.48 -14.12 7.19
CA ARG A 215 2.67 -13.37 7.67
C ARG A 215 3.88 -13.57 6.75
N LYS A 216 4.05 -14.80 6.25
CA LYS A 216 5.19 -15.20 5.41
C LYS A 216 4.93 -15.03 3.91
N GLY A 217 3.76 -14.57 3.48
CA GLY A 217 3.35 -14.61 2.08
C GLY A 217 4.20 -13.74 1.15
N GLY A 218 4.83 -12.68 1.67
CA GLY A 218 5.84 -11.92 0.93
C GLY A 218 7.10 -12.73 0.65
N ALA A 219 7.64 -13.38 1.69
CA ALA A 219 8.82 -14.22 1.59
C ALA A 219 8.57 -15.47 0.74
N GLU A 220 7.37 -16.07 0.82
CA GLU A 220 6.95 -17.19 -0.02
C GLU A 220 7.10 -16.85 -1.51
N ILE A 221 6.58 -15.69 -1.95
CA ILE A 221 6.69 -15.26 -3.36
C ILE A 221 8.14 -14.96 -3.75
N VAL A 222 8.92 -14.30 -2.89
CA VAL A 222 10.35 -14.01 -3.15
C VAL A 222 11.12 -15.31 -3.38
N ASN A 223 10.89 -16.33 -2.54
CA ASN A 223 11.54 -17.63 -2.66
C ASN A 223 11.14 -18.37 -3.96
N LEU A 224 9.87 -18.28 -4.37
CA LEU A 224 9.38 -18.90 -5.60
C LEU A 224 9.91 -18.22 -6.87
N LEU A 225 10.03 -16.89 -6.87
CA LEU A 225 10.55 -16.13 -8.01
C LEU A 225 12.07 -16.28 -8.16
N GLY A 226 12.80 -16.51 -7.05
CA GLY A 226 14.26 -16.59 -6.99
C GLY A 226 14.96 -15.23 -7.18
N ASN A 227 14.41 -14.35 -8.02
CA ASN A 227 14.83 -12.96 -8.17
C ASN A 227 13.60 -12.04 -8.34
N GLY A 228 13.53 -10.99 -7.53
CA GLY A 228 12.39 -10.08 -7.46
C GLY A 228 11.44 -10.37 -6.29
N SER A 229 10.31 -9.69 -6.28
CA SER A 229 9.28 -9.78 -5.24
C SER A 229 7.88 -9.74 -5.87
N ALA A 230 6.83 -9.90 -5.05
CA ALA A 230 5.46 -9.79 -5.52
C ALA A 230 5.15 -8.40 -6.12
N TYR A 231 4.35 -8.36 -7.18
CA TYR A 231 3.95 -7.10 -7.83
C TYR A 231 2.48 -7.02 -8.22
N TYR A 232 1.83 -8.14 -8.58
CA TYR A 232 0.39 -8.13 -8.92
C TYR A 232 -0.50 -7.76 -7.73
N ALA A 233 -0.42 -8.51 -6.62
CA ALA A 233 -1.24 -8.24 -5.45
C ALA A 233 -0.92 -6.90 -4.76
N PRO A 234 0.37 -6.47 -4.63
CA PRO A 234 0.69 -5.13 -4.16
C PRO A 234 0.12 -4.01 -5.06
N ALA A 235 0.25 -4.14 -6.38
CA ALA A 235 -0.32 -3.17 -7.32
C ALA A 235 -1.84 -3.09 -7.23
N ALA A 236 -2.53 -4.25 -7.18
CA ALA A 236 -3.98 -4.29 -7.00
C ALA A 236 -4.42 -3.65 -5.68
N SER A 237 -3.64 -3.84 -4.61
CA SER A 237 -3.91 -3.24 -3.29
C SER A 237 -3.81 -1.71 -3.33
N LEU A 238 -2.76 -1.18 -3.98
CA LEU A 238 -2.61 0.26 -4.21
C LEU A 238 -3.74 0.84 -5.07
N VAL A 239 -4.14 0.11 -6.12
CA VAL A 239 -5.22 0.52 -7.03
C VAL A 239 -6.57 0.54 -6.33
N GLU A 240 -6.84 -0.41 -5.41
CA GLU A 240 -8.07 -0.40 -4.60
C GLU A 240 -8.13 0.85 -3.69
N MET A 241 -7.03 1.19 -3.03
CA MET A 241 -6.95 2.40 -2.21
C MET A 241 -7.08 3.66 -3.07
N ALA A 242 -6.41 3.71 -4.23
CA ALA A 242 -6.50 4.80 -5.18
C ALA A 242 -7.93 5.02 -5.69
N GLU A 243 -8.61 3.94 -6.07
CA GLU A 243 -10.00 3.96 -6.53
C GLU A 243 -10.95 4.46 -5.44
N ALA A 244 -10.74 4.06 -4.18
CA ALA A 244 -11.53 4.53 -3.05
C ALA A 244 -11.42 6.06 -2.85
N ILE A 245 -10.21 6.61 -3.00
CA ILE A 245 -9.95 8.05 -2.89
C ILE A 245 -10.55 8.78 -4.10
N ILE A 246 -10.21 8.35 -5.31
CA ILE A 246 -10.59 9.01 -6.56
C ILE A 246 -12.10 9.09 -6.76
N LYS A 247 -12.82 8.02 -6.38
CA LYS A 247 -14.27 7.90 -6.54
C LYS A 247 -15.06 8.22 -5.26
N ASP A 248 -14.39 8.72 -4.21
CA ASP A 248 -14.99 9.02 -2.91
C ASP A 248 -15.86 7.89 -2.33
N GLN A 249 -15.33 6.67 -2.35
CA GLN A 249 -16.13 5.47 -2.05
C GLN A 249 -16.36 5.27 -0.54
N ARG A 250 -15.62 5.98 0.32
CA ARG A 250 -15.66 5.83 1.78
C ARG A 250 -15.48 4.37 2.22
N ARG A 251 -14.54 3.67 1.59
CA ARG A 251 -14.29 2.24 1.84
C ARG A 251 -13.72 2.04 3.24
N ILE A 252 -14.15 0.98 3.93
CA ILE A 252 -13.48 0.51 5.14
C ILE A 252 -12.33 -0.41 4.72
N LEU A 253 -11.09 0.05 4.92
CA LEU A 253 -9.87 -0.68 4.55
C LEU A 253 -8.82 -0.59 5.66
N PRO A 254 -8.02 -1.65 5.87
CA PRO A 254 -6.83 -1.56 6.69
C PRO A 254 -5.74 -0.77 5.97
N SER A 255 -5.37 0.39 6.55
CA SER A 255 -4.39 1.32 5.99
C SER A 255 -3.33 1.65 7.04
N ILE A 256 -2.11 1.93 6.63
CA ILE A 256 -1.09 2.50 7.53
C ILE A 256 -1.42 3.98 7.72
N ALA A 257 -1.82 4.35 8.95
CA ALA A 257 -2.32 5.68 9.29
C ALA A 257 -1.58 6.27 10.49
N TYR A 258 -1.47 7.60 10.57
CA TYR A 258 -0.87 8.30 11.72
C TYR A 258 -1.83 8.34 12.89
N LEU A 259 -1.37 7.91 14.06
CA LEU A 259 -2.15 7.83 15.29
C LEU A 259 -1.82 9.01 16.22
N GLU A 260 -2.85 9.65 16.75
CA GLU A 260 -2.80 10.75 17.72
C GLU A 260 -3.78 10.48 18.88
N GLY A 261 -3.70 9.28 19.45
CA GLY A 261 -4.52 8.81 20.57
C GLY A 261 -5.32 7.54 20.27
N GLU A 262 -5.57 7.22 18.99
CA GLU A 262 -6.29 6.01 18.61
C GLU A 262 -5.56 4.75 19.09
N TYR A 263 -6.31 3.80 19.63
CA TYR A 263 -5.79 2.59 20.31
C TYR A 263 -4.87 2.89 21.50
N GLY A 264 -4.85 4.13 22.00
CA GLY A 264 -3.92 4.58 23.04
C GLY A 264 -2.49 4.81 22.54
N LEU A 265 -2.31 4.95 21.22
CA LEU A 265 -1.02 5.13 20.56
C LEU A 265 -0.93 6.54 19.98
N ASP A 266 0.24 7.16 20.08
CA ASP A 266 0.48 8.54 19.66
C ASP A 266 1.81 8.64 18.92
N GLY A 267 1.83 9.44 17.86
CA GLY A 267 3.05 9.84 17.17
C GLY A 267 3.62 8.81 16.19
N ILE A 268 2.86 7.76 15.86
CA ILE A 268 3.33 6.64 15.01
C ILE A 268 2.40 6.38 13.83
N TYR A 269 2.95 5.80 12.75
CA TYR A 269 2.13 5.17 11.72
C TYR A 269 1.95 3.68 12.05
N LEU A 270 0.72 3.17 11.91
CA LEU A 270 0.43 1.75 12.14
C LEU A 270 -0.76 1.31 11.27
N GLY A 271 -0.82 0.01 10.93
CA GLY A 271 -1.97 -0.57 10.25
C GLY A 271 -3.21 -0.60 11.14
N VAL A 272 -4.22 0.18 10.74
CA VAL A 272 -5.50 0.31 11.46
C VAL A 272 -6.68 0.34 10.47
N PRO A 273 -7.91 0.06 10.91
CA PRO A 273 -9.09 0.21 10.07
C PRO A 273 -9.36 1.69 9.82
N THR A 274 -9.56 2.05 8.56
CA THR A 274 -9.81 3.42 8.14
C THR A 274 -11.02 3.51 7.23
N ILE A 275 -11.72 4.64 7.25
CA ILE A 275 -12.63 5.05 6.19
C ILE A 275 -11.81 5.86 5.18
N LEU A 276 -11.69 5.36 3.95
CA LEU A 276 -10.89 5.95 2.89
C LEU A 276 -11.79 6.55 1.80
N GLY A 277 -11.68 7.86 1.58
CA GLY A 277 -12.50 8.63 0.64
C GLY A 277 -11.72 9.76 -0.03
N ALA A 278 -12.41 10.75 -0.62
CA ALA A 278 -11.77 11.82 -1.39
C ALA A 278 -10.83 12.71 -0.56
N GLY A 279 -11.02 12.78 0.76
CA GLY A 279 -10.14 13.47 1.69
C GLY A 279 -8.86 12.70 2.06
N GLY A 280 -8.69 11.47 1.57
CA GLY A 280 -7.74 10.50 2.14
C GLY A 280 -8.39 9.73 3.29
N ILE A 281 -7.71 9.61 4.43
CA ILE A 281 -8.29 9.00 5.64
C ILE A 281 -9.31 9.97 6.25
N GLU A 282 -10.58 9.58 6.24
CA GLU A 282 -11.67 10.38 6.79
C GLU A 282 -11.95 10.05 8.26
N LYS A 283 -11.61 8.83 8.67
CA LYS A 283 -11.77 8.34 10.04
C LYS A 283 -10.89 7.12 10.28
N ILE A 284 -10.23 7.08 11.42
CA ILE A 284 -9.67 5.84 11.98
C ILE A 284 -10.77 5.21 12.85
N ILE A 285 -11.03 3.92 12.65
CA ILE A 285 -12.03 3.18 13.41
C ILE A 285 -11.30 2.42 14.52
N GLU A 286 -11.67 2.69 15.76
CA GLU A 286 -11.25 1.90 16.92
C GLU A 286 -12.24 0.76 17.12
N ILE A 287 -11.77 -0.47 16.92
CA ILE A 287 -12.55 -1.69 17.15
C ILE A 287 -12.23 -2.30 18.51
N ASP A 288 -13.17 -3.09 19.03
CA ASP A 288 -12.97 -3.80 20.29
C ASP A 288 -11.93 -4.91 20.11
N LEU A 289 -10.84 -4.80 20.88
CA LEU A 289 -9.75 -5.78 20.96
C LEU A 289 -9.79 -6.48 22.31
N ASN A 290 -9.67 -7.81 22.29
CA ASN A 290 -9.46 -8.60 23.51
C ASN A 290 -8.02 -8.40 24.05
N GLU A 291 -7.73 -8.98 25.22
CA GLU A 291 -6.43 -8.81 25.89
C GLU A 291 -5.25 -9.30 25.03
N GLU A 292 -5.41 -10.41 24.32
CA GLU A 292 -4.39 -10.99 23.45
C GLU A 292 -4.16 -10.13 22.19
N GLU A 293 -5.24 -9.72 21.51
CA GLU A 293 -5.20 -8.84 20.35
C GLU A 293 -4.55 -7.48 20.69
N ARG A 294 -4.87 -6.93 21.87
CA ARG A 294 -4.26 -5.69 22.38
C ARG A 294 -2.79 -5.87 22.70
N ALA A 295 -2.39 -6.99 23.31
CA ALA A 295 -0.98 -7.29 23.57
C ALA A 295 -0.17 -7.42 22.27
N LEU A 296 -0.73 -8.08 21.25
CA LEU A 296 -0.12 -8.19 19.93
C LEU A 296 0.00 -6.84 19.22
N LEU A 297 -1.02 -5.99 19.29
CA LEU A 297 -0.97 -4.64 18.74
C LEU A 297 0.09 -3.78 19.42
N ASN A 298 0.18 -3.83 20.76
CA ASN A 298 1.20 -3.10 21.50
C ASN A 298 2.62 -3.57 21.15
N LYS A 299 2.82 -4.88 20.99
CA LYS A 299 4.10 -5.44 20.53
C LYS A 299 4.46 -4.95 19.12
N SER A 300 3.48 -4.97 18.20
CA SER A 300 3.64 -4.46 16.85
C SER A 300 4.03 -2.97 16.83
N ALA A 301 3.34 -2.16 17.62
CA ALA A 301 3.65 -0.74 17.77
C ALA A 301 5.06 -0.50 18.32
N GLU A 302 5.53 -1.31 19.27
CA GLU A 302 6.89 -1.23 19.80
C GLU A 302 7.94 -1.59 18.73
N SER A 303 7.73 -2.65 17.97
CA SER A 303 8.59 -3.00 16.83
C SER A 303 8.70 -1.84 15.83
N VAL A 304 7.58 -1.17 15.51
CA VAL A 304 7.55 -0.02 14.61
C VAL A 304 8.33 1.16 15.20
N LYS A 305 8.16 1.46 16.49
CA LYS A 305 8.91 2.53 17.18
C LYS A 305 10.41 2.29 17.13
N VAL A 306 10.86 1.06 17.37
CA VAL A 306 12.29 0.69 17.25
C VAL A 306 12.83 0.97 15.84
N VAL A 307 12.04 0.73 14.79
CA VAL A 307 12.45 1.08 13.42
C VAL A 307 12.44 2.59 13.19
N MET A 308 11.45 3.30 13.74
CA MET A 308 11.36 4.76 13.65
C MET A 308 12.53 5.47 14.35
N ASP A 309 13.07 4.90 15.43
CA ASP A 309 14.24 5.43 16.15
C ASP A 309 15.54 5.39 15.31
N LEU A 310 15.54 4.63 14.20
CA LEU A 310 16.65 4.61 13.24
C LEU A 310 16.58 5.75 12.21
N LEU A 311 15.47 6.50 12.17
CA LEU A 311 15.27 7.61 11.25
C LEU A 311 16.07 8.83 11.70
N VAL A 312 16.78 9.46 10.77
CA VAL A 312 17.59 10.68 11.00
C VAL A 312 16.94 11.93 10.43
#